data_AF-A0A928TV13-F1
#
_entry.id   AF-A0A928TV13-F1
#
_cell.length_a   1.000
_cell.length_b   1.000
_cell.length_c   1.000
_cell.angle_alpha   90.00
_cell.angle_beta   90.00
_cell.angle_gamma   90.00
#
_symmetry.space_group_name_H-M   'P 1'
#
loop_
_entity.id
_entity.type
_entity.pdbx_description
1 polymer ?
#
loop_
_entity_poly.entity_id
_entity_poly.type
_entity_poly.pdbx_seq_one_letter_code
_entity_poly.pdbx_strand_id
1 'polypeptide(L)'
;MSIDTFKKAGIYLRYCRFAVVPEIPYAQDVLYALRLSEEEKCYTFCVCNHATYVVNVGLIIAAVGYDVLCMERYDEAKARKIIAQAILSLTADEDKCLFNLALAEATETVTGQPAPYRLKRDATLAMCECASCKERKAPLDPFDDGSEIEGRGFDLYD
;
A
#
# COMPACT_ATOMS: atom_id res chain seq x y z
N MET A 1 20.44 5.03 -2.25
CA MET A 1 20.13 4.87 -3.70
C MET A 1 18.86 5.65 -3.98
N SER A 2 18.66 6.24 -5.16
CA SER A 2 17.41 6.98 -5.43
C SER A 2 16.26 6.03 -5.77
N ILE A 3 15.02 6.52 -5.63
CA ILE A 3 13.80 5.82 -6.09
C ILE A 3 13.96 5.35 -7.55
N ASP A 4 14.46 6.20 -8.44
CA ASP A 4 14.67 5.85 -9.85
C ASP A 4 15.67 4.70 -10.04
N THR A 5 16.65 4.59 -9.16
CA THR A 5 17.62 3.49 -9.19
C THR A 5 16.94 2.16 -8.88
N PHE A 6 16.08 2.13 -7.85
CA PHE A 6 15.29 0.95 -7.52
C PHE A 6 14.33 0.55 -8.65
N LYS A 7 13.61 1.52 -9.22
CA LYS A 7 12.69 1.27 -10.35
C LYS A 7 13.42 0.71 -11.57
N LYS A 8 14.58 1.26 -11.93
CA LYS A 8 15.42 0.75 -13.04
C LYS A 8 15.93 -0.68 -12.78
N ALA A 9 16.15 -1.03 -11.52
CA ALA A 9 16.54 -2.37 -11.11
C ALA A 9 15.35 -3.34 -10.96
N GLY A 10 14.11 -2.89 -11.23
CA GLY A 10 12.91 -3.71 -11.07
C GLY A 10 12.55 -4.00 -9.61
N ILE A 11 13.01 -3.16 -8.68
CA ILE A 11 12.77 -3.32 -7.24
C ILE A 11 11.55 -2.48 -6.84
N TYR A 12 10.54 -3.15 -6.30
CA TYR A 12 9.27 -2.59 -5.86
C TYR A 12 8.92 -3.09 -4.46
N LEU A 13 7.95 -2.45 -3.81
CA LEU A 13 7.38 -2.97 -2.56
C LEU A 13 6.73 -4.32 -2.81
N ARG A 14 7.09 -5.32 -2.00
CA ARG A 14 6.52 -6.65 -2.09
C ARG A 14 5.31 -6.73 -1.17
N TYR A 15 4.15 -7.12 -1.68
CA TYR A 15 2.99 -7.40 -0.85
C TYR A 15 1.97 -8.27 -1.57
N CYS A 16 1.11 -8.89 -0.77
CA CYS A 16 -0.04 -9.67 -1.18
C CYS A 16 -1.30 -8.84 -0.96
N ARG A 17 -2.08 -8.63 -2.02
CA ARG A 17 -3.38 -7.94 -1.94
C ARG A 17 -4.41 -8.60 -1.01
N PHE A 18 -4.19 -9.87 -0.67
CA PHE A 18 -5.03 -10.66 0.23
C PHE A 18 -4.44 -10.77 1.65
N ALA A 19 -3.33 -10.08 1.93
CA ALA A 19 -2.74 -10.08 3.25
C ALA A 19 -3.73 -9.49 4.26
N VAL A 20 -3.96 -10.22 5.35
CA VAL A 20 -4.75 -9.76 6.50
C VAL A 20 -3.95 -8.75 7.33
N VAL A 21 -2.65 -8.71 7.12
CA VAL A 21 -1.68 -7.92 7.90
C VAL A 21 -1.07 -6.82 7.03
N PRO A 22 -0.68 -5.68 7.61
CA PRO A 22 -0.03 -4.61 6.86
C PRO A 22 1.30 -5.10 6.27
N GLU A 23 1.48 -4.90 4.96
CA GLU A 23 2.76 -5.13 4.28
C GLU A 23 3.31 -3.83 3.67
N ILE A 24 2.45 -2.88 3.32
CA ILE A 24 2.87 -1.53 2.93
C ILE A 24 3.14 -0.71 4.19
N PRO A 25 4.34 -0.12 4.34
CA PRO A 25 4.69 0.63 5.52
C PRO A 25 3.97 1.97 5.59
N TYR A 26 3.61 2.39 6.81
CA TYR A 26 3.20 3.76 7.07
C TYR A 26 4.43 4.68 7.05
N ALA A 27 4.24 5.93 6.60
CA ALA A 27 5.30 6.93 6.68
C ALA A 27 5.76 7.19 8.13
N GLN A 28 4.85 7.07 9.10
CA GLN A 28 5.16 7.13 10.52
C GLN A 28 6.19 6.07 10.93
N ASP A 29 6.01 4.82 10.49
CA ASP A 29 6.87 3.71 10.89
C ASP A 29 8.26 3.82 10.28
N VAL A 30 8.38 4.44 9.10
CA VAL A 30 9.67 4.78 8.49
C VAL A 30 10.39 5.84 9.33
N LEU A 31 9.69 6.88 9.79
CA LEU A 31 10.28 7.90 10.69
C LEU A 31 10.70 7.31 12.03
N TYR A 32 9.86 6.43 12.59
CA TYR A 32 10.18 5.70 13.82
C TYR A 32 11.45 4.86 13.67
N ALA A 33 11.54 4.07 12.59
CA ALA A 33 12.71 3.25 12.30
C ALA A 33 13.99 4.08 12.07
N LEU A 34 13.86 5.30 11.53
CA LEU A 34 14.95 6.27 11.39
C LEU A 34 15.31 7.00 12.69
N ARG A 35 14.60 6.75 13.80
CA ARG A 35 14.74 7.48 15.08
C ARG A 35 14.46 8.98 14.97
N LEU A 36 13.55 9.35 14.07
CA LEU A 36 13.09 10.73 13.87
C LEU A 36 11.69 10.98 14.47
N SER A 37 11.08 9.95 15.04
CA SER A 37 9.84 10.02 15.80
C SER A 37 9.84 8.94 16.88
N GLU A 38 9.22 9.23 18.02
CA GLU A 38 8.98 8.27 19.11
C GLU A 38 7.67 7.48 18.89
N GLU A 39 6.82 7.93 17.96
CA GLU A 39 5.54 7.32 17.69
C GLU A 39 5.67 6.26 16.58
N GLU A 40 4.91 5.18 16.70
CA GLU A 40 4.72 4.19 15.65
C GLU A 40 3.23 3.89 15.43
N LYS A 41 2.91 3.28 14.29
CA LYS A 41 1.58 2.74 13.98
C LYS A 41 1.56 1.23 14.06
N CYS A 42 2.50 0.56 13.39
CA CYS A 42 2.51 -0.89 13.28
C CYS A 42 3.91 -1.49 13.44
N TYR A 43 4.97 -0.68 13.50
CA TYR A 43 6.34 -1.17 13.36
C TYR A 43 6.72 -2.26 14.38
N THR A 44 6.58 -2.03 15.68
CA THR A 44 6.99 -3.00 16.72
C THR A 44 6.16 -4.27 16.66
N PHE A 45 4.85 -4.16 16.39
CA PHE A 45 4.01 -5.33 16.14
C PHE A 45 4.51 -6.13 14.93
N CYS A 46 4.84 -5.45 13.83
CA CYS A 46 5.27 -6.07 12.59
C CYS A 46 6.70 -6.63 12.64
N VAL A 47 7.62 -6.05 13.44
CA VAL A 47 9.01 -6.52 13.54
C VAL A 47 9.10 -7.98 13.98
N CYS A 48 8.24 -8.39 14.92
CA CYS A 48 8.26 -9.76 15.44
C CYS A 48 7.48 -10.77 14.58
N ASN A 49 6.59 -10.29 13.70
CA ASN A 49 5.56 -11.14 13.08
C ASN A 49 5.53 -11.09 11.55
N HIS A 50 6.06 -10.02 10.94
CA HIS A 50 5.82 -9.66 9.54
C HIS A 50 7.09 -9.19 8.84
N ALA A 51 7.93 -10.15 8.46
CA ALA A 51 9.19 -9.89 7.77
C ALA A 51 9.03 -9.04 6.50
N THR A 52 7.95 -9.23 5.73
CA THR A 52 7.66 -8.41 4.53
C THR A 52 7.54 -6.93 4.88
N TYR A 53 6.85 -6.59 5.97
CA TYR A 53 6.68 -5.21 6.41
C TYR A 53 8.03 -4.58 6.75
N VAL A 54 8.87 -5.27 7.52
CA VAL A 54 10.20 -4.79 7.91
C VAL A 54 11.09 -4.59 6.68
N VAL A 55 11.08 -5.53 5.74
CA VAL A 55 11.82 -5.42 4.47
C VAL A 55 11.35 -4.21 3.67
N ASN A 56 10.04 -3.98 3.59
CA ASN A 56 9.48 -2.83 2.90
C ASN A 56 9.84 -1.50 3.60
N VAL A 57 9.82 -1.44 4.94
CA VAL A 57 10.35 -0.28 5.69
C VAL A 57 11.81 -0.03 5.31
N GLY A 58 12.64 -1.07 5.34
CA GLY A 58 14.06 -0.98 4.97
C GLY A 58 14.28 -0.51 3.53
N LEU A 59 13.44 -0.96 2.58
CA LEU A 59 13.48 -0.50 1.20
C LEU A 59 13.17 1.00 1.08
N ILE A 60 12.14 1.48 1.77
CA ILE A 60 11.83 2.92 1.79
C ILE A 60 12.97 3.71 2.42
N ILE A 61 13.53 3.27 3.55
CA ILE A 61 14.70 3.89 4.17
C ILE A 61 15.89 3.93 3.19
N ALA A 62 16.16 2.85 2.46
CA ALA A 62 17.25 2.82 1.50
C ALA A 62 17.05 3.80 0.32
N ALA A 63 15.79 4.09 -0.01
CA ALA A 63 15.39 5.00 -1.07
C ALA A 63 15.44 6.49 -0.68
N VAL A 64 15.08 6.83 0.57
CA VAL A 64 14.95 8.25 0.99
C VAL A 64 15.71 8.62 2.25
N GLY A 65 16.38 7.68 2.91
CA GLY A 65 17.00 7.90 4.22
C GLY A 65 18.04 9.01 4.22
N TYR A 66 18.84 9.13 3.16
CA TYR A 66 19.79 10.24 3.01
C TYR A 66 19.07 11.60 2.91
N ASP A 67 18.06 11.71 2.05
CA ASP A 67 17.32 12.96 1.84
C ASP A 67 16.56 13.41 3.09
N VAL A 68 16.11 12.44 3.91
CA VAL A 68 15.39 12.69 5.15
C VAL A 68 16.36 13.02 6.31
N LEU A 69 17.46 12.28 6.46
CA LEU A 69 18.41 12.48 7.57
C LEU A 69 19.32 13.69 7.37
N CYS A 70 19.62 14.06 6.12
CA CYS A 70 20.53 15.16 5.79
C CYS A 70 19.79 16.48 5.52
N MET A 71 18.55 16.64 5.98
CA MET A 71 17.84 17.93 5.92
C MET A 71 18.53 18.96 6.81
N GLU A 72 18.89 20.13 6.25
CA GLU A 72 19.54 21.22 7.01
C GLU A 72 18.76 21.65 8.25
N ARG A 73 17.43 21.61 8.17
CA ARG A 73 16.50 21.75 9.29
C ARG A 73 15.46 20.66 9.17
N TYR A 74 15.37 19.82 10.20
CA TYR A 74 14.36 18.77 10.23
C TYR A 74 12.96 19.38 10.19
N ASP A 75 12.21 18.96 9.19
CA ASP A 75 10.79 19.27 9.01
C ASP A 75 10.07 17.93 8.81
N GLU A 76 9.33 17.53 9.84
CA GLU A 76 8.63 16.26 9.85
C GLU A 76 7.58 16.17 8.74
N ALA A 77 6.85 17.25 8.46
CA ALA A 77 5.83 17.24 7.42
C ALA A 77 6.48 17.05 6.03
N LYS A 78 7.61 17.71 5.80
CA LYS A 78 8.41 17.52 4.59
C LYS A 78 8.98 16.10 4.49
N ALA A 79 9.52 15.56 5.58
CA ALA A 79 10.03 14.19 5.64
C ALA A 79 8.94 13.15 5.33
N ARG A 80 7.75 13.28 5.96
CA ARG A 80 6.57 12.45 5.67
C ARG A 80 6.20 12.50 4.20
N LYS A 81 6.23 13.68 3.58
CA LYS A 81 5.91 13.83 2.16
C LYS A 81 6.90 13.11 1.25
N ILE A 82 8.20 13.19 1.53
CA ILE A 82 9.24 12.46 0.79
C ILE A 82 9.04 10.94 0.92
N ILE A 83 8.79 10.47 2.14
CA ILE A 83 8.54 9.05 2.42
C ILE A 83 7.27 8.57 1.71
N ALA A 84 6.17 9.33 1.79
CA ALA A 84 4.92 9.02 1.10
C ALA A 84 5.10 8.96 -0.43
N GLN A 85 5.88 9.87 -1.01
CA GLN A 85 6.23 9.83 -2.44
C GLN A 85 7.00 8.55 -2.80
N ALA A 86 7.93 8.12 -1.95
CA ALA A 86 8.66 6.87 -2.16
C ALA A 86 7.74 5.65 -2.10
N ILE A 87 6.85 5.57 -1.11
CA ILE A 87 5.85 4.50 -1.00
C ILE A 87 5.03 4.42 -2.28
N LEU A 88 4.47 5.55 -2.73
CA LEU A 88 3.67 5.59 -3.96
C LEU A 88 4.50 5.28 -5.22
N SER A 89 5.77 5.68 -5.27
CA SER A 89 6.61 5.49 -6.46
C SER A 89 7.14 4.06 -6.60
N LEU A 90 7.33 3.36 -5.48
CA LEU A 90 7.81 1.98 -5.41
C LEU A 90 6.66 0.96 -5.31
N THR A 91 5.42 1.42 -5.27
CA THR A 91 4.24 0.57 -5.46
C THR A 91 3.88 0.57 -6.95
N ALA A 92 3.65 -0.62 -7.54
CA ALA A 92 3.13 -0.71 -8.90
C ALA A 92 1.72 -0.12 -9.01
N ASP A 93 1.37 0.48 -10.15
CA ASP A 93 0.12 1.25 -10.29
C ASP A 93 -1.12 0.37 -10.09
N GLU A 94 -1.06 -0.86 -10.61
CA GLU A 94 -2.09 -1.89 -10.48
C GLU A 94 -2.33 -2.33 -9.04
N ASP A 95 -1.37 -2.13 -8.13
CA ASP A 95 -1.49 -2.58 -6.76
C ASP A 95 -1.91 -1.45 -5.79
N LYS A 96 -1.89 -0.17 -6.23
CA LYS A 96 -2.21 1.03 -5.42
C LYS A 96 -3.66 1.10 -4.95
N CYS A 97 -4.04 0.20 -4.05
CA CYS A 97 -5.39 0.10 -3.52
C CYS A 97 -5.63 1.16 -2.44
N LEU A 98 -6.60 2.04 -2.66
CA LEU A 98 -6.99 3.08 -1.70
C LEU A 98 -7.75 2.55 -0.48
N PHE A 99 -8.06 1.24 -0.44
CA PHE A 99 -8.53 0.55 0.78
C PHE A 99 -7.39 0.12 1.69
N ASN A 100 -6.14 0.15 1.22
CA ASN A 100 -4.98 0.02 2.08
C ASN A 100 -4.72 1.38 2.76
N LEU A 101 -4.84 1.42 4.09
CA LEU A 101 -4.75 2.67 4.86
C LEU A 101 -3.39 3.38 4.68
N ALA A 102 -2.28 2.64 4.62
CA ALA A 102 -0.96 3.23 4.41
C ALA A 102 -0.84 3.91 3.04
N LEU A 103 -1.38 3.28 1.97
CA LEU A 103 -1.42 3.88 0.63
C LEU A 103 -2.35 5.08 0.55
N ALA A 104 -3.52 5.00 1.20
CA ALA A 104 -4.47 6.10 1.25
C ALA A 104 -3.89 7.32 1.98
N GLU A 105 -3.22 7.11 3.12
CA GLU A 105 -2.51 8.18 3.84
C GLU A 105 -1.34 8.75 3.05
N ALA A 106 -0.56 7.90 2.37
CA ALA A 106 0.50 8.37 1.48
C ALA A 106 -0.07 9.24 0.35
N THR A 107 -1.20 8.84 -0.23
CA THR A 107 -1.92 9.62 -1.26
C THR A 107 -2.40 10.97 -0.73
N GLU A 108 -3.03 11.00 0.45
CA GLU A 108 -3.46 12.24 1.10
C GLU A 108 -2.27 13.16 1.38
N THR A 109 -1.16 12.62 1.91
CA THR A 109 0.05 13.40 2.23
C THR A 109 0.66 14.05 0.98
N VAL A 110 0.63 13.36 -0.17
CA VAL A 110 1.22 13.87 -1.41
C VAL A 110 0.30 14.85 -2.13
N THR A 111 -1.00 14.54 -2.20
CA THR A 111 -1.97 15.29 -3.00
C THR A 111 -2.72 16.38 -2.22
N GLY A 112 -2.74 16.30 -0.88
CA GLY A 112 -3.54 17.14 0.00
C GLY A 112 -5.05 16.85 -0.05
N GLN A 113 -5.48 15.85 -0.83
CA GLN A 113 -6.87 15.44 -0.91
C GLN A 113 -7.22 14.49 0.25
N PRO A 114 -8.42 14.58 0.85
CA PRO A 114 -8.79 13.71 1.97
C PRO A 114 -8.63 12.23 1.63
N ALA A 115 -8.03 11.47 2.55
CA ALA A 115 -7.81 10.05 2.30
C ALA A 115 -9.13 9.29 2.07
N PRO A 116 -9.19 8.40 1.06
CA PRO A 116 -10.42 7.73 0.68
C PRO A 116 -11.08 6.86 1.76
N TYR A 117 -10.36 6.39 2.78
CA TYR A 117 -10.96 5.64 3.89
C TYR A 117 -11.85 6.51 4.79
N ARG A 118 -11.74 7.85 4.71
CA ARG A 118 -12.67 8.79 5.34
C ARG A 118 -13.94 8.99 4.51
N LEU A 119 -13.95 8.50 3.27
CA LEU A 119 -15.09 8.53 2.37
C LEU A 119 -15.90 7.23 2.50
N LYS A 120 -17.15 7.26 2.01
CA LYS A 120 -17.95 6.03 1.88
C LYS A 120 -17.28 5.06 0.90
N ARG A 121 -17.43 3.75 1.14
CA ARG A 121 -16.85 2.67 0.31
C ARG A 121 -17.02 2.90 -1.19
N ASP A 122 -18.19 3.32 -1.65
CA ASP A 122 -18.46 3.52 -3.09
C ASP A 122 -17.69 4.70 -3.67
N ALA A 123 -17.49 5.77 -2.89
CA ALA A 123 -16.68 6.91 -3.30
C ALA A 123 -15.19 6.53 -3.35
N THR A 124 -14.71 5.75 -2.38
CA THR A 124 -13.35 5.19 -2.41
C THR A 124 -13.16 4.29 -3.62
N LEU A 125 -14.13 3.43 -3.92
CA LEU A 125 -14.10 2.53 -5.06
C LEU A 125 -14.02 3.34 -6.35
N ALA A 126 -14.86 4.37 -6.52
CA ALA A 126 -14.86 5.23 -7.70
C ALA A 126 -13.48 5.85 -8.01
N MET A 127 -12.72 6.23 -6.97
CA MET A 127 -11.38 6.83 -7.11
C MET A 127 -10.24 5.82 -7.26
N CYS A 128 -10.45 4.56 -6.84
CA CYS A 128 -9.39 3.56 -6.80
C CYS A 128 -9.23 2.84 -8.14
N GLU A 129 -8.02 2.83 -8.69
CA GLU A 129 -7.70 2.26 -10.01
C GLU A 129 -6.81 1.00 -9.94
N CYS A 130 -6.68 0.39 -8.75
CA CYS A 130 -5.97 -0.88 -8.61
C CYS A 130 -6.72 -2.02 -9.34
N ALA A 131 -6.01 -3.09 -9.69
CA ALA A 131 -6.54 -4.23 -10.43
C ALA A 131 -7.82 -4.80 -9.79
N SER A 132 -7.81 -5.03 -8.47
CA SER A 132 -8.99 -5.55 -7.76
C SER A 132 -10.17 -4.58 -7.70
N CYS A 133 -9.93 -3.27 -7.69
CA CYS A 133 -11.03 -2.30 -7.73
C CYS A 133 -11.59 -2.17 -9.15
N LYS A 134 -10.75 -2.28 -10.19
CA LYS A 134 -11.19 -2.35 -11.58
C LYS A 134 -12.03 -3.59 -11.86
N GLU A 135 -11.61 -4.77 -11.38
CA GLU A 135 -12.39 -6.01 -11.46
C GLU A 135 -13.78 -5.84 -10.82
N ARG A 136 -13.87 -5.17 -9.66
CA ARG A 136 -15.15 -4.91 -8.97
C ARG A 136 -16.04 -3.86 -9.64
N LYS A 137 -15.44 -2.92 -10.39
CA LYS A 137 -16.15 -1.92 -11.19
C LYS A 137 -16.64 -2.48 -12.52
N ALA A 138 -16.00 -3.54 -13.01
CA ALA A 138 -16.37 -4.14 -14.28
C ALA A 138 -17.84 -4.58 -14.21
N PRO A 139 -18.67 -4.22 -15.20
CA PRO A 139 -20.01 -4.76 -15.27
C PRO A 139 -19.92 -6.28 -15.28
N LEU A 140 -20.78 -6.95 -14.50
CA LEU A 140 -21.00 -8.39 -14.66
C LEU A 140 -21.30 -8.62 -16.14
N ASP A 141 -20.58 -9.56 -16.75
CA ASP A 141 -20.78 -9.90 -18.16
C ASP A 141 -22.27 -10.20 -18.36
N PRO A 142 -22.99 -9.50 -19.27
CA PRO A 142 -24.38 -9.82 -19.56
C PRO A 142 -24.57 -11.23 -20.14
N PHE A 143 -23.48 -11.95 -20.47
CA PHE A 143 -23.48 -13.36 -20.83
C PHE A 143 -23.21 -14.33 -19.67
N ASP A 144 -23.01 -13.84 -18.44
CA ASP A 144 -23.04 -14.68 -17.24
C ASP A 144 -24.51 -14.85 -16.81
N ASP A 145 -25.27 -15.58 -17.63
CA ASP A 145 -26.69 -15.83 -17.46
C ASP A 145 -26.98 -16.93 -16.42
N GLY A 146 -26.07 -17.21 -15.48
CA GLY A 146 -26.32 -18.17 -14.41
C GLY A 146 -26.74 -19.57 -14.86
N SER A 147 -26.53 -19.92 -16.13
CA SER A 147 -26.95 -21.20 -16.71
C SER A 147 -25.74 -22.07 -17.01
N GLU A 148 -25.09 -22.58 -15.95
CA GLU A 148 -24.34 -23.86 -16.04
C GLU A 148 -23.89 -24.34 -14.65
N ILE A 149 -24.83 -24.91 -13.88
CA ILE A 149 -24.57 -26.16 -13.14
C ILE A 149 -25.82 -27.05 -13.26
N GLU A 150 -26.13 -27.49 -14.48
CA GLU A 150 -26.87 -28.75 -14.62
C GLU A 150 -25.94 -29.88 -14.17
N GLY A 151 -26.24 -30.42 -13.00
CA GLY A 151 -26.15 -31.85 -12.73
C GLY A 151 -24.85 -32.56 -13.12
N ARG A 152 -23.69 -32.13 -12.60
CA ARG A 152 -22.66 -33.12 -12.27
C ARG A 152 -23.02 -33.72 -10.93
N GLY A 153 -23.57 -34.93 -10.99
CA GLY A 153 -23.82 -35.77 -9.83
C GLY A 153 -22.59 -35.80 -8.93
N PHE A 154 -22.80 -35.39 -7.69
CA PHE A 154 -22.01 -35.81 -6.55
C PHE A 154 -22.99 -36.54 -5.63
N ASP A 155 -23.21 -37.83 -5.93
CA ASP A 155 -23.36 -38.79 -4.85
C ASP A 155 -22.14 -38.64 -3.96
N LEU A 156 -22.35 -38.33 -2.68
CA LEU A 156 -21.46 -38.63 -1.55
C LEU A 156 -22.11 -38.03 -0.30
N TYR A 157 -22.88 -38.85 0.42
CA TYR A 157 -22.64 -39.30 1.80
C TYR A 157 -23.98 -39.75 2.42
N ASP A 158 -24.08 -41.06 2.62
CA ASP A 158 -24.96 -41.71 3.62
C ASP A 158 -24.67 -41.19 5.04
#